data_AF-A0AB36R0S6-F1
#
_entry.id   AF-A0AB36R0S6-F1
#
_cell.length_a   1.000
_cell.length_b   1.000
_cell.length_c   1.000
_cell.angle_alpha   90.00
_cell.angle_beta   90.00
_cell.angle_gamma   90.00
#
_symmetry.space_group_name_H-M   'P 1'
#
loop_
_entity.id
_entity.type
_entity.pdbx_description
1 polymer ?
#
loop_
_entity_poly.entity_id
_entity_poly.type
_entity_poly.pdbx_seq_one_letter_code
_entity_poly.pdbx_strand_id
1 'polypeptide(L)'
;MGLMDKHAIIEKNATLLLVGSLLVVTVGGIVEIAPLFYLDNTIEKVEGMRPYSPLELAGRNIYVREGCYLCHSQMIRPFRDEVERYGHYSLAAESMYDHPFQWGSKRTGPDLARVGDRYSNEWHVQHLIEPRSVVPESIMPSYAFLKDTAIEVKDFSTHLIANRRVGVPYSEDMIAHARDDMIAQADPNANTSELEGRYPKAKLGDFDGNPQQVSEMDALVAYLQMLGTLVDFKTYDEAAGYR
;
A
#
# COMPACT_ATOMS: atom_id res chain seq x y z
N MET A 1 -20.54 14.30 53.41
CA MET A 1 -19.31 13.95 52.69
C MET A 1 -19.47 14.38 51.26
N GLY A 2 -18.67 15.35 50.83
CA GLY A 2 -18.71 15.86 49.46
C GLY A 2 -18.16 14.83 48.49
N LEU A 3 -18.41 15.02 47.19
CA LEU A 3 -17.77 14.23 46.13
C LEU A 3 -16.24 14.25 46.24
N MET A 4 -15.69 15.37 46.72
CA MET A 4 -14.25 15.53 46.98
C MET A 4 -13.71 14.73 48.16
N ASP A 5 -14.53 14.17 49.06
CA ASP A 5 -14.00 13.31 50.13
C ASP A 5 -13.91 11.83 49.70
N LYS A 6 -14.63 11.46 48.63
CA LYS A 6 -14.81 10.07 48.20
C LYS A 6 -13.69 9.56 47.28
N HIS A 7 -12.88 10.44 46.69
CA HIS A 7 -11.77 10.06 45.81
C HIS A 7 -10.66 9.29 46.55
N ALA A 8 -10.48 9.54 47.85
CA ALA A 8 -9.52 8.83 48.69
C ALA A 8 -9.74 7.29 48.74
N ILE A 9 -10.96 6.81 48.42
CA ILE A 9 -11.24 5.37 48.30
C ILE A 9 -10.54 4.77 47.08
N ILE A 10 -10.50 5.50 45.97
CA ILE A 10 -9.83 5.09 44.73
C ILE A 10 -8.31 5.22 44.91
N GLU A 11 -7.82 6.30 45.50
CA GLU A 11 -6.38 6.52 45.70
C GLU A 11 -5.71 5.49 46.61
N LYS A 12 -6.44 5.01 47.62
CA LYS A 12 -5.93 4.01 48.58
C LYS A 12 -6.09 2.57 48.11
N ASN A 13 -6.77 2.33 47.00
CA ASN A 13 -7.03 1.00 46.46
C ASN A 13 -6.46 0.86 45.05
N ALA A 14 -5.30 0.20 44.95
CA ALA A 14 -4.60 0.00 43.69
C ALA A 14 -5.46 -0.72 42.63
N THR A 15 -6.30 -1.68 43.03
CA THR A 15 -7.19 -2.39 42.10
C THR A 15 -8.26 -1.48 41.53
N LEU A 16 -8.90 -0.64 42.36
CA LEU A 16 -9.90 0.33 41.89
C LEU A 16 -9.27 1.37 40.97
N LEU A 17 -8.08 1.86 41.30
CA LEU A 17 -7.36 2.81 40.46
C LEU A 17 -6.98 2.20 39.10
N LEU A 18 -6.49 0.96 39.07
CA LEU A 18 -6.14 0.25 37.84
C LEU A 18 -7.37 0.02 36.95
N VAL A 19 -8.46 -0.49 37.53
CA VAL A 19 -9.71 -0.74 36.77
C VAL A 19 -10.30 0.58 36.27
N GLY A 20 -10.35 1.61 37.11
CA GLY A 20 -10.83 2.94 36.70
C GLY A 20 -10.00 3.52 35.57
N SER A 21 -8.66 3.43 35.65
CA SER A 21 -7.76 3.92 34.60
C SER A 21 -7.92 3.16 33.29
N LEU A 22 -8.07 1.82 33.36
CA LEU A 22 -8.35 0.99 32.19
C LEU A 22 -9.67 1.39 31.52
N LEU A 23 -10.74 1.59 32.30
CA LEU A 23 -12.01 2.03 31.76
C LEU A 23 -11.86 3.39 31.05
N VAL A 24 -11.19 4.37 31.66
CA VAL A 24 -11.01 5.69 31.04
C VAL A 24 -10.20 5.61 29.74
N VAL A 25 -9.08 4.88 29.70
CA VAL A 25 -8.23 4.80 28.49
C VAL A 25 -8.92 4.04 27.35
N THR A 26 -9.74 3.04 27.66
CA THR A 26 -10.43 2.24 26.63
C THR A 26 -11.54 3.00 25.89
N VAL A 27 -12.11 4.06 26.49
CA VAL A 27 -13.18 4.84 25.86
C VAL A 27 -12.73 5.42 24.52
N GLY A 28 -11.53 5.99 24.43
CA GLY A 28 -11.01 6.56 23.18
C GLY A 28 -10.89 5.50 22.07
N GLY A 29 -10.25 4.37 22.39
CA GLY A 29 -10.11 3.27 21.43
C GLY A 29 -11.45 2.69 20.97
N ILE A 30 -12.42 2.53 21.88
CA ILE A 30 -13.76 2.02 21.51
C ILE A 30 -14.49 3.01 20.61
N VAL A 31 -14.45 4.31 20.91
CA VAL A 31 -15.19 5.33 20.14
C VAL A 31 -14.56 5.59 18.76
N GLU A 32 -13.24 5.53 18.64
CA GLU A 32 -12.54 5.84 17.38
C GLU A 32 -12.36 4.61 16.48
N ILE A 33 -12.04 3.43 17.02
CA ILE A 33 -11.67 2.24 16.23
C ILE A 33 -12.88 1.36 15.94
N ALA A 34 -13.71 1.07 16.94
CA ALA A 34 -14.78 0.08 16.79
C ALA A 34 -15.80 0.45 15.69
N PRO A 35 -16.28 1.71 15.57
CA PRO A 35 -17.22 2.07 14.52
C PRO A 35 -16.69 1.87 13.10
N LEU A 36 -15.37 2.03 12.88
CA LEU A 36 -14.76 1.87 11.55
C LEU A 36 -14.88 0.43 11.01
N PHE A 37 -15.05 -0.58 11.88
CA PHE A 37 -15.30 -1.96 11.44
C PHE A 37 -16.74 -2.22 10.95
N TYR A 38 -17.70 -1.34 11.29
CA TYR A 38 -19.12 -1.54 11.01
C TYR A 38 -19.70 -0.51 10.03
N LEU A 39 -19.01 0.61 9.82
CA LEU A 39 -19.49 1.72 9.00
C LEU A 39 -19.04 1.58 7.54
N ASP A 40 -19.84 0.87 6.74
CA ASP A 40 -19.62 0.70 5.29
C ASP A 40 -19.58 2.03 4.52
N ASN A 41 -20.17 3.10 5.07
CA ASN A 41 -20.17 4.43 4.47
C ASN A 41 -18.83 5.17 4.58
N THR A 42 -17.85 4.63 5.32
CA THR A 42 -16.50 5.21 5.41
C THR A 42 -15.61 4.82 4.24
N ILE A 43 -16.03 3.84 3.43
CA ILE A 43 -15.32 3.37 2.25
C ILE A 43 -16.11 3.79 1.02
N GLU A 44 -15.49 4.58 0.16
CA GLU A 44 -16.10 5.02 -1.09
C GLU A 44 -16.34 3.83 -2.01
N LYS A 45 -17.47 3.84 -2.71
CA LYS A 45 -17.74 2.85 -3.75
C LYS A 45 -16.91 3.21 -4.97
N VAL A 46 -15.89 2.42 -5.25
CA VAL A 46 -15.04 2.56 -6.44
C VAL A 46 -15.11 1.31 -7.28
N GLU A 47 -15.12 1.49 -8.60
CA GLU A 47 -15.01 0.38 -9.54
C GLU A 47 -13.54 0.15 -9.92
N GLY A 48 -13.17 -1.11 -10.14
CA GLY A 48 -11.86 -1.49 -10.67
C GLY A 48 -10.76 -1.77 -9.64
N MET A 49 -11.04 -1.62 -8.34
CA MET A 49 -10.11 -2.09 -7.31
C MET A 49 -9.98 -3.62 -7.36
N ARG A 50 -8.73 -4.09 -7.27
CA ARG A 50 -8.37 -5.51 -7.21
C ARG A 50 -7.22 -5.72 -6.22
N PRO A 51 -7.02 -6.95 -5.71
CA PRO A 51 -5.80 -7.29 -4.98
C PRO A 51 -4.54 -7.06 -5.81
N TYR A 52 -3.42 -6.84 -5.14
CA TYR A 52 -2.10 -6.82 -5.78
C TYR A 52 -1.82 -8.14 -6.50
N SER A 53 -1.23 -8.07 -7.68
CA SER A 53 -0.63 -9.25 -8.28
C SER A 53 0.52 -9.77 -7.41
N PRO A 54 1.00 -11.00 -7.60
CA PRO A 54 2.10 -11.53 -6.80
C PRO A 54 3.38 -10.69 -6.88
N LEU A 55 3.74 -10.21 -8.07
CA LEU A 55 4.93 -9.36 -8.25
C LEU A 55 4.74 -7.98 -7.59
N GLU A 56 3.57 -7.35 -7.74
CA GLU A 56 3.23 -6.09 -7.07
C GLU A 56 3.26 -6.22 -5.54
N LEU A 57 2.75 -7.33 -4.99
CA LEU A 57 2.78 -7.59 -3.55
C LEU A 57 4.22 -7.80 -3.05
N ALA A 58 5.06 -8.47 -3.82
CA ALA A 58 6.46 -8.63 -3.48
C ALA A 58 7.18 -7.28 -3.49
N GLY A 59 6.92 -6.44 -4.50
CA GLY A 59 7.43 -5.08 -4.59
C GLY A 59 7.01 -4.20 -3.43
N ARG A 60 5.75 -4.33 -2.99
CA ARG A 60 5.25 -3.67 -1.78
C ARG A 60 5.98 -4.13 -0.52
N ASN A 61 6.27 -5.42 -0.38
CA ASN A 61 7.04 -5.92 0.76
C ASN A 61 8.47 -5.38 0.75
N ILE A 62 9.08 -5.24 -0.43
CA ILE A 62 10.39 -4.59 -0.61
C ILE A 62 10.30 -3.10 -0.26
N TYR A 63 9.27 -2.38 -0.73
CA TYR A 63 9.03 -0.98 -0.38
C TYR A 63 8.97 -0.77 1.15
N VAL A 64 8.31 -1.69 1.86
CA VAL A 64 8.25 -1.69 3.33
C VAL A 64 9.62 -2.04 3.94
N ARG A 65 10.30 -3.07 3.44
CA ARG A 65 11.63 -3.50 3.92
C ARG A 65 12.65 -2.38 3.82
N GLU A 66 12.65 -1.66 2.71
CA GLU A 66 13.58 -0.57 2.42
C GLU A 66 13.24 0.75 3.12
N GLY A 67 12.11 0.80 3.84
CA GLY A 67 11.71 1.98 4.61
C GLY A 67 11.33 3.17 3.73
N CYS A 68 10.89 2.95 2.49
CA CYS A 68 10.50 4.02 1.56
C CYS A 68 9.42 4.95 2.17
N TYR A 69 8.52 4.38 2.99
CA TYR A 69 7.49 5.10 3.74
C TYR A 69 8.01 6.16 4.73
N LEU A 70 9.31 6.12 5.10
CA LEU A 70 9.93 7.13 5.96
C LEU A 70 10.16 8.47 5.22
N CYS A 71 10.18 8.42 3.87
CA CYS A 71 10.41 9.57 3.02
C CYS A 71 9.23 9.91 2.11
N HIS A 72 8.45 8.90 1.72
CA HIS A 72 7.36 9.02 0.76
C HIS A 72 6.02 8.69 1.40
N SER A 73 5.03 9.53 1.16
CA SER A 73 3.64 9.23 1.51
C SER A 73 2.91 8.61 0.34
N GLN A 74 1.87 7.82 0.65
CA GLN A 74 0.86 7.39 -0.30
C GLN A 74 -0.52 7.81 0.19
N MET A 75 -0.71 9.13 0.32
CA MET A 75 -1.99 9.71 0.72
C MET A 75 -2.04 11.17 0.27
N ILE A 76 -2.76 11.43 -0.81
CA ILE A 76 -2.97 12.78 -1.35
C ILE A 76 -4.16 13.40 -0.63
N ARG A 77 -3.95 14.59 -0.06
CA ARG A 77 -4.98 15.31 0.69
C ARG A 77 -5.93 16.07 -0.27
N PRO A 78 -7.19 16.32 0.12
CA PRO A 78 -8.19 17.00 -0.71
C PRO A 78 -7.98 18.53 -0.75
N PHE A 79 -6.75 18.96 -1.02
CA PHE A 79 -6.42 20.37 -1.25
C PHE A 79 -6.05 20.56 -2.72
N ARG A 80 -6.42 21.73 -3.27
CA ARG A 80 -6.19 22.05 -4.68
C ARG A 80 -4.71 21.95 -5.07
N ASP A 81 -3.80 22.41 -4.21
CA ASP A 81 -2.36 22.40 -4.47
C ASP A 81 -1.78 20.98 -4.50
N GLU A 82 -2.32 20.06 -3.68
CA GLU A 82 -1.98 18.65 -3.74
C GLU A 82 -2.52 18.00 -4.99
N VAL A 83 -3.76 18.33 -5.36
CA VAL A 83 -4.39 17.75 -6.55
C VAL A 83 -3.69 18.19 -7.83
N GLU A 84 -3.31 19.46 -7.95
CA GLU A 84 -2.54 19.96 -9.09
C GLU A 84 -1.15 19.29 -9.18
N ARG A 85 -0.54 18.91 -8.05
CA ARG A 85 0.79 18.29 -8.01
C ARG A 85 0.76 16.77 -8.23
N TYR A 86 -0.16 16.08 -7.55
CA TYR A 86 -0.16 14.62 -7.42
C TYR A 86 -1.38 13.96 -8.08
N GLY A 87 -2.37 14.71 -8.55
CA GLY A 87 -3.60 14.16 -9.12
C GLY A 87 -4.71 13.98 -8.08
N HIS A 88 -5.75 13.24 -8.42
CA HIS A 88 -6.93 13.09 -7.55
C HIS A 88 -6.53 12.66 -6.13
N TYR A 89 -7.18 13.27 -5.12
CA TYR A 89 -6.96 12.93 -3.72
C TYR A 89 -7.21 11.44 -3.46
N SER A 90 -6.56 10.90 -2.44
CA SER A 90 -6.68 9.48 -2.12
C SER A 90 -8.05 9.18 -1.52
N LEU A 91 -8.68 8.10 -1.99
CA LEU A 91 -9.91 7.55 -1.43
C LEU A 91 -9.58 6.42 -0.44
N ALA A 92 -10.40 6.22 0.59
CA ALA A 92 -10.18 5.15 1.56
C ALA A 92 -10.21 3.76 0.89
N ALA A 93 -11.04 3.62 -0.14
CA ALA A 93 -11.17 2.40 -0.91
C ALA A 93 -9.88 1.93 -1.61
N GLU A 94 -8.92 2.81 -1.86
CA GLU A 94 -7.66 2.46 -2.51
C GLU A 94 -6.72 1.67 -1.59
N SER A 95 -6.83 1.91 -0.28
CA SER A 95 -6.00 1.24 0.72
C SER A 95 -6.72 0.06 1.39
N MET A 96 -7.87 -0.38 0.87
CA MET A 96 -8.65 -1.46 1.49
C MET A 96 -7.93 -2.82 1.55
N TYR A 97 -6.95 -3.05 0.66
CA TYR A 97 -6.12 -4.27 0.64
C TYR A 97 -4.72 -4.04 1.19
N ASP A 98 -4.45 -2.86 1.77
CA ASP A 98 -3.14 -2.57 2.33
C ASP A 98 -2.98 -3.11 3.75
N HIS A 99 -2.23 -4.21 3.86
CA HIS A 99 -1.83 -4.77 5.14
C HIS A 99 -0.29 -4.71 5.28
N PRO A 100 0.26 -3.79 6.09
CA PRO A 100 -0.37 -2.61 6.73
C PRO A 100 -0.46 -1.40 5.78
N PHE A 101 -1.35 -0.44 6.04
CA PHE A 101 -1.51 0.80 5.25
C PHE A 101 -0.16 1.51 4.97
N GLN A 102 -0.03 2.13 3.80
CA GLN A 102 1.20 2.84 3.37
C GLN A 102 1.05 4.38 3.35
N TRP A 103 0.05 4.90 4.05
CA TRP A 103 -0.10 6.35 4.22
C TRP A 103 1.13 6.88 4.96
N GLY A 104 1.78 7.90 4.39
CA GLY A 104 2.98 8.46 4.98
C GLY A 104 2.68 9.45 6.09
N SER A 105 3.60 9.55 7.04
CA SER A 105 3.59 10.59 8.09
C SER A 105 4.57 11.73 7.81
N LYS A 106 5.41 11.59 6.78
CA LYS A 106 6.44 12.55 6.38
C LYS A 106 6.61 12.57 4.85
N ARG A 107 6.99 13.72 4.30
CA ARG A 107 7.37 13.91 2.90
C ARG A 107 8.76 14.52 2.82
N THR A 108 9.76 13.65 2.79
CA THR A 108 11.14 14.02 2.41
C THR A 108 11.25 14.00 0.89
N GLY A 109 10.66 13.00 0.25
CA GLY A 109 10.39 12.94 -1.18
C GLY A 109 8.91 13.21 -1.50
N PRO A 110 8.54 13.23 -2.79
CA PRO A 110 7.16 13.45 -3.23
C PRO A 110 6.20 12.33 -2.80
N ASP A 111 4.89 12.62 -2.80
CA ASP A 111 3.86 11.59 -2.63
C ASP A 111 3.84 10.61 -3.83
N LEU A 112 3.62 9.33 -3.57
CA LEU A 112 3.67 8.24 -4.56
C LEU A 112 2.30 7.63 -4.87
N ALA A 113 1.20 8.07 -4.26
CA ALA A 113 -0.13 7.45 -4.41
C ALA A 113 -0.67 7.43 -5.86
N ARG A 114 -0.04 8.19 -6.76
CA ARG A 114 -0.42 8.34 -8.17
C ARG A 114 0.80 8.30 -9.10
N VAL A 115 1.86 7.58 -8.72
CA VAL A 115 3.09 7.54 -9.52
C VAL A 115 2.97 6.60 -10.73
N GLY A 116 1.99 5.68 -10.73
CA GLY A 116 1.75 4.79 -11.87
C GLY A 116 1.57 5.55 -13.17
N ASP A 117 2.21 5.06 -14.23
CA ASP A 117 2.26 5.67 -15.57
C ASP A 117 2.88 7.08 -15.67
N ARG A 118 3.33 7.69 -14.56
CA ARG A 118 3.99 9.02 -14.61
C ARG A 118 5.41 8.97 -15.16
N TYR A 119 6.11 7.87 -14.91
CA TYR A 119 7.49 7.66 -15.32
C TYR A 119 7.63 6.29 -15.97
N SER A 120 8.59 6.15 -16.89
CA SER A 120 8.87 4.85 -17.51
C SER A 120 9.57 3.91 -16.53
N ASN A 121 9.53 2.61 -16.82
CA ASN A 121 10.26 1.60 -16.04
C ASN A 121 11.76 1.93 -16.00
N GLU A 122 12.34 2.33 -17.13
CA GLU A 122 13.75 2.70 -17.22
C GLU A 122 14.06 3.92 -16.33
N TRP A 123 13.17 4.90 -16.25
CA TRP A 123 13.34 6.04 -15.35
C TRP A 123 13.33 5.58 -13.89
N HIS A 124 12.38 4.72 -13.51
CA HIS A 124 12.33 4.17 -12.14
C HIS A 124 13.61 3.42 -11.79
N VAL A 125 14.11 2.57 -12.68
CA VAL A 125 15.35 1.81 -12.49
C VAL A 125 16.54 2.73 -12.34
N GLN A 126 16.72 3.71 -13.24
CA GLN A 126 17.83 4.66 -13.15
C GLN A 126 17.75 5.51 -11.88
N HIS A 127 16.55 5.97 -11.51
CA HIS A 127 16.33 6.74 -10.30
C HIS A 127 16.61 5.91 -9.04
N LEU A 128 16.20 4.64 -8.99
CA LEU A 128 16.46 3.77 -7.84
C LEU A 128 17.94 3.39 -7.72
N ILE A 129 18.63 3.17 -8.84
CA ILE A 129 20.08 2.85 -8.85
C ILE A 129 20.90 4.06 -8.40
N GLU A 130 20.69 5.23 -9.00
CA GLU A 130 21.45 6.42 -8.70
C GLU A 130 20.53 7.65 -8.81
N PRO A 131 19.80 8.00 -7.74
CA PRO A 131 18.82 9.08 -7.78
C PRO A 131 19.41 10.41 -8.24
N ARG A 132 20.68 10.67 -7.91
CA ARG A 132 21.38 11.91 -8.27
C ARG A 132 21.78 11.98 -9.75
N SER A 133 21.72 10.86 -10.48
CA SER A 133 21.98 10.85 -11.93
C SER A 133 20.84 11.46 -12.74
N VAL A 134 19.59 11.34 -12.25
CA VAL A 134 18.39 11.85 -12.92
C VAL A 134 17.80 13.07 -12.23
N VAL A 135 18.03 13.22 -10.93
CA VAL A 135 17.63 14.39 -10.12
C VAL A 135 18.84 14.80 -9.26
N PRO A 136 19.72 15.70 -9.74
CA PRO A 136 20.99 16.05 -9.09
C PRO A 136 20.88 16.43 -7.61
N GLU A 137 19.78 17.08 -7.23
CA GLU A 137 19.50 17.55 -5.88
C GLU A 137 18.83 16.49 -4.99
N SER A 138 18.64 15.26 -5.49
CA SER A 138 17.99 14.19 -4.75
C SER A 138 18.79 13.79 -3.52
N ILE A 139 18.09 13.72 -2.39
CA ILE A 139 18.61 13.20 -1.12
C ILE A 139 18.22 11.73 -0.90
N MET A 140 17.56 11.11 -1.88
CA MET A 140 17.17 9.70 -1.80
C MET A 140 18.44 8.80 -1.79
N PRO A 141 18.47 7.75 -0.95
CA PRO A 141 19.54 6.74 -0.99
C PRO A 141 19.58 5.99 -2.32
N SER A 142 20.73 5.40 -2.64
CA SER A 142 20.84 4.45 -3.76
C SER A 142 20.34 3.07 -3.33
N TYR A 143 19.58 2.42 -4.21
CA TYR A 143 19.05 1.06 -4.06
C TYR A 143 19.53 0.15 -5.21
N ALA A 144 20.74 0.40 -5.72
CA ALA A 144 21.29 -0.33 -6.87
C ALA A 144 21.31 -1.86 -6.67
N PHE A 145 21.48 -2.33 -5.44
CA PHE A 145 21.51 -3.75 -5.09
C PHE A 145 20.22 -4.51 -5.42
N LEU A 146 19.08 -3.83 -5.55
CA LEU A 146 17.80 -4.47 -5.91
C LEU A 146 17.86 -5.10 -7.31
N LYS A 147 18.71 -4.57 -8.19
CA LYS A 147 18.91 -5.12 -9.54
C LYS A 147 19.66 -6.46 -9.52
N ASP A 148 20.60 -6.60 -8.60
CA ASP A 148 21.45 -7.79 -8.48
C ASP A 148 20.81 -8.88 -7.61
N THR A 149 19.72 -8.55 -6.90
CA THR A 149 19.03 -9.47 -5.99
C THR A 149 17.86 -10.12 -6.70
N ALA A 150 17.94 -11.44 -6.92
CA ALA A 150 16.84 -12.21 -7.46
C ALA A 150 15.69 -12.30 -6.44
N ILE A 151 14.45 -12.23 -6.92
CA ILE A 151 13.29 -12.37 -6.03
C ILE A 151 13.18 -13.80 -5.50
N GLU A 152 12.95 -13.97 -4.20
CA GLU A 152 12.70 -15.29 -3.64
C GLU A 152 11.28 -15.74 -3.98
N VAL A 153 11.16 -16.54 -5.03
CA VAL A 153 9.85 -17.04 -5.52
C VAL A 153 9.32 -18.22 -4.68
N LYS A 154 10.17 -18.81 -3.84
CA LYS A 154 9.79 -19.99 -3.06
C LYS A 154 8.75 -19.59 -2.02
N ASP A 155 7.61 -20.29 -2.02
CA ASP A 155 6.51 -20.11 -1.08
C ASP A 155 5.74 -18.77 -1.16
N PHE A 156 5.82 -18.02 -2.27
CA PHE A 156 5.12 -16.73 -2.38
C PHE A 156 3.58 -16.85 -2.24
N SER A 157 3.02 -18.02 -2.57
CA SER A 157 1.62 -18.35 -2.30
C SER A 157 1.22 -18.17 -0.82
N THR A 158 2.17 -18.28 0.11
CA THR A 158 1.95 -18.04 1.55
C THR A 158 1.57 -16.58 1.83
N HIS A 159 2.15 -15.61 1.11
CA HIS A 159 1.76 -14.19 1.24
C HIS A 159 0.32 -13.95 0.78
N LEU A 160 -0.08 -14.61 -0.31
CA LEU A 160 -1.45 -14.54 -0.85
C LEU A 160 -2.44 -15.17 0.13
N ILE A 161 -2.11 -16.34 0.68
CA ILE A 161 -2.90 -17.03 1.71
C ILE A 161 -3.04 -16.17 2.97
N ALA A 162 -1.96 -15.54 3.43
CA ALA A 162 -1.99 -14.67 4.59
C ALA A 162 -2.89 -13.44 4.37
N ASN A 163 -2.78 -12.79 3.21
CA ASN A 163 -3.65 -11.67 2.86
C ASN A 163 -5.13 -12.10 2.70
N ARG A 164 -5.38 -13.29 2.16
CA ARG A 164 -6.72 -13.84 2.08
C ARG A 164 -7.35 -14.06 3.46
N ARG A 165 -6.57 -14.49 4.46
CA ARG A 165 -7.05 -14.65 5.84
C ARG A 165 -7.47 -13.34 6.50
N VAL A 166 -6.93 -12.20 6.06
CA VAL A 166 -7.30 -10.87 6.56
C VAL A 166 -8.34 -10.16 5.69
N GLY A 167 -8.91 -10.86 4.70
CA GLY A 167 -10.06 -10.38 3.93
C GLY A 167 -9.77 -9.95 2.49
N VAL A 168 -8.51 -10.01 2.03
CA VAL A 168 -8.19 -9.70 0.62
C VAL A 168 -8.75 -10.82 -0.29
N PRO A 169 -9.51 -10.50 -1.35
CA PRO A 169 -10.27 -11.49 -2.13
C PRO A 169 -9.42 -12.26 -3.16
N TYR A 170 -8.32 -12.87 -2.71
CA TYR A 170 -7.57 -13.81 -3.54
C TYR A 170 -8.36 -15.11 -3.75
N SER A 171 -8.49 -15.56 -5.00
CA SER A 171 -9.11 -16.85 -5.34
C SER A 171 -8.13 -18.02 -5.13
N GLU A 172 -8.64 -19.25 -5.11
CA GLU A 172 -7.76 -20.44 -5.13
C GLU A 172 -6.87 -20.47 -6.37
N ASP A 173 -7.41 -20.02 -7.51
CA ASP A 173 -6.68 -19.96 -8.79
C ASP A 173 -5.50 -18.97 -8.73
N MET A 174 -5.72 -17.80 -8.13
CA MET A 174 -4.66 -16.80 -7.86
C MET A 174 -3.55 -17.34 -6.97
N ILE A 175 -3.91 -18.14 -5.95
CA ILE A 175 -2.94 -18.74 -5.03
C ILE A 175 -2.16 -19.85 -5.72
N ALA A 176 -2.84 -20.70 -6.50
CA ALA A 176 -2.23 -21.83 -7.20
C ALA A 176 -1.21 -21.37 -8.26
N HIS A 177 -1.50 -20.28 -8.97
CA HIS A 177 -0.65 -19.74 -10.04
C HIS A 177 0.24 -18.56 -9.59
N ALA A 178 0.32 -18.26 -8.29
CA ALA A 178 1.02 -17.07 -7.79
C ALA A 178 2.47 -16.94 -8.28
N ARG A 179 3.19 -18.07 -8.35
CA ARG A 179 4.57 -18.13 -8.86
C ARG A 179 4.64 -17.84 -10.36
N ASP A 180 3.75 -18.46 -11.12
CA ASP A 180 3.77 -18.37 -12.57
C ASP A 180 3.31 -16.98 -13.02
N ASP A 181 2.31 -16.41 -12.34
CA ASP A 181 1.87 -15.03 -12.53
C ASP A 181 2.98 -14.02 -12.22
N MET A 182 3.75 -14.24 -11.13
CA MET A 182 4.88 -13.37 -10.79
C MET A 182 5.92 -13.32 -11.92
N ILE A 183 6.28 -14.49 -12.46
CA ILE A 183 7.29 -14.61 -13.51
C ILE A 183 6.74 -14.06 -14.83
N ALA A 184 5.52 -14.44 -15.19
CA ALA A 184 4.88 -13.99 -16.43
C ALA A 184 4.66 -12.47 -16.47
N GLN A 185 4.46 -11.83 -15.31
CA GLN A 185 4.30 -10.37 -15.26
C GLN A 185 5.54 -9.61 -15.73
N ALA A 186 6.73 -10.13 -15.41
CA ALA A 186 8.02 -9.51 -15.71
C ALA A 186 8.66 -10.02 -17.02
N ASP A 187 8.08 -11.04 -17.66
CA ASP A 187 8.60 -11.61 -18.91
C ASP A 187 7.88 -11.00 -20.13
N PRO A 188 8.56 -10.19 -20.95
CA PRO A 188 7.96 -9.58 -22.14
C PRO A 188 7.54 -10.59 -23.22
N ASN A 189 7.97 -11.86 -23.12
CA ASN A 189 7.64 -12.92 -24.07
C ASN A 189 6.63 -13.94 -23.52
N ALA A 190 6.20 -13.80 -22.25
CA ALA A 190 5.25 -14.71 -21.65
C ALA A 190 3.82 -14.54 -22.21
N ASN A 191 3.04 -15.63 -22.18
CA ASN A 191 1.60 -15.53 -22.40
C ASN A 191 0.91 -15.07 -21.12
N THR A 192 0.44 -13.82 -21.11
CA THR A 192 -0.13 -13.16 -19.93
C THR A 192 -1.65 -13.22 -19.86
N SER A 193 -2.34 -13.87 -20.80
CA SER A 193 -3.81 -13.83 -20.88
C SER A 193 -4.52 -14.32 -19.61
N GLU A 194 -3.99 -15.36 -18.95
CA GLU A 194 -4.54 -15.85 -17.68
C GLU A 194 -4.24 -14.90 -16.51
N LEU A 195 -3.03 -14.34 -16.48
CA LEU A 195 -2.63 -13.35 -15.48
C LEU A 195 -3.52 -12.11 -15.56
N GLU A 196 -3.77 -11.59 -16.76
CA GLU A 196 -4.65 -10.43 -16.98
C GLU A 196 -6.11 -10.73 -16.61
N GLY A 197 -6.53 -11.98 -16.78
CA GLY A 197 -7.83 -12.46 -16.29
C GLY A 197 -7.92 -12.46 -14.76
N ARG A 198 -6.84 -12.87 -14.06
CA ARG A 198 -6.77 -12.84 -12.60
C ARG A 198 -6.58 -11.42 -12.05
N TYR A 199 -5.72 -10.62 -12.67
CA TYR A 199 -5.33 -9.28 -12.22
C TYR A 199 -5.54 -8.24 -13.33
N PRO A 200 -6.80 -7.82 -13.61
CA PRO A 200 -7.08 -6.81 -14.62
C PRO A 200 -6.31 -5.51 -14.36
N LYS A 201 -5.79 -4.87 -15.42
CA LYS A 201 -4.92 -3.66 -15.33
C LYS A 201 -3.54 -3.91 -14.69
N ALA A 202 -3.12 -5.16 -14.45
CA ALA A 202 -1.72 -5.43 -14.12
C ALA A 202 -0.80 -4.88 -15.22
N LYS A 203 0.25 -4.19 -14.81
CA LYS A 203 1.29 -3.73 -15.74
C LYS A 203 2.17 -4.94 -16.07
N LEU A 204 2.53 -5.07 -17.33
CA LEU A 204 3.27 -6.21 -17.88
C LEU A 204 4.51 -5.71 -18.61
N GLY A 205 5.55 -6.53 -18.61
CA GLY A 205 6.75 -6.33 -19.42
C GLY A 205 8.02 -6.36 -18.58
N ASP A 206 9.13 -6.05 -19.25
CA ASP A 206 10.44 -5.93 -18.60
C ASP A 206 10.47 -4.64 -17.75
N PHE A 207 10.65 -4.80 -16.43
CA PHE A 207 10.62 -3.68 -15.50
C PHE A 207 12.02 -3.15 -15.17
N ASP A 208 13.03 -4.02 -15.16
CA ASP A 208 14.41 -3.65 -14.81
C ASP A 208 15.39 -3.59 -15.99
N GLY A 209 14.95 -4.01 -17.18
CA GLY A 209 15.76 -4.07 -18.40
C GLY A 209 16.56 -5.37 -18.56
N ASN A 210 16.28 -6.40 -17.76
CA ASN A 210 16.96 -7.69 -17.77
C ASN A 210 15.97 -8.86 -17.71
N PRO A 211 15.49 -9.37 -18.86
CA PRO A 211 14.50 -10.44 -18.90
C PRO A 211 15.04 -11.83 -18.49
N GLN A 212 16.32 -11.95 -18.12
CA GLN A 212 16.91 -13.24 -17.76
C GLN A 212 16.56 -13.70 -16.34
N GLN A 213 16.19 -12.77 -15.46
CA GLN A 213 15.84 -13.06 -14.07
C GLN A 213 14.82 -12.04 -13.58
N VAL A 214 13.89 -12.48 -12.73
CA VAL A 214 13.01 -11.53 -12.01
C VAL A 214 13.74 -11.07 -10.76
N SER A 215 14.08 -9.79 -10.70
CA SER A 215 14.79 -9.16 -9.60
C SER A 215 13.85 -8.48 -8.60
N GLU A 216 14.40 -8.08 -7.46
CA GLU A 216 13.70 -7.19 -6.53
C GLU A 216 13.42 -5.81 -7.13
N MET A 217 14.24 -5.38 -8.10
CA MET A 217 13.99 -4.16 -8.87
C MET A 217 12.71 -4.31 -9.69
N ASP A 218 12.52 -5.43 -10.40
CA ASP A 218 11.29 -5.68 -11.16
C ASP A 218 10.06 -5.58 -10.27
N ALA A 219 10.12 -6.23 -9.11
CA ALA A 219 9.03 -6.24 -8.15
C ALA A 219 8.68 -4.84 -7.66
N LEU A 220 9.69 -4.06 -7.22
CA LEU A 220 9.47 -2.70 -6.73
C LEU A 220 8.91 -1.79 -7.83
N VAL A 221 9.43 -1.87 -9.05
CA VAL A 221 8.91 -1.07 -10.17
C VAL A 221 7.48 -1.50 -10.53
N ALA A 222 7.17 -2.79 -10.57
CA ALA A 222 5.80 -3.27 -10.79
C ALA A 222 4.82 -2.73 -9.74
N TYR A 223 5.22 -2.70 -8.46
CA TYR A 223 4.43 -2.07 -7.39
C TYR A 223 4.21 -0.58 -7.66
N LEU A 224 5.28 0.19 -7.92
CA LEU A 224 5.18 1.63 -8.18
C LEU A 224 4.31 1.94 -9.39
N GLN A 225 4.40 1.15 -10.46
CA GLN A 225 3.62 1.33 -11.68
C GLN A 225 2.13 1.08 -11.49
N MET A 226 1.74 0.28 -10.50
CA MET A 226 0.33 0.04 -10.19
C MET A 226 -0.28 1.18 -9.35
N LEU A 227 0.51 1.90 -8.55
CA LEU A 227 0.00 2.90 -7.61
C LEU A 227 -0.87 3.98 -8.28
N GLY A 228 -2.15 3.99 -7.90
CA GLY A 228 -3.13 4.97 -8.36
C GLY A 228 -3.78 4.70 -9.71
N THR A 229 -3.55 3.52 -10.30
CA THR A 229 -4.07 3.14 -11.63
C THR A 229 -5.40 2.35 -11.58
N LEU A 230 -5.75 1.81 -10.41
CA LEU A 230 -6.87 0.87 -10.28
C LEU A 230 -8.23 1.57 -10.28
N VAL A 231 -8.35 2.70 -9.56
CA VAL A 231 -9.60 3.45 -9.43
C VAL A 231 -9.94 4.17 -10.74
N ASP A 232 -11.19 4.03 -11.18
CA ASP A 232 -11.76 4.93 -12.18
C ASP A 232 -12.41 6.15 -11.50
N PHE A 233 -11.73 7.29 -11.50
CA PHE A 233 -12.26 8.51 -10.89
C PHE A 233 -13.49 9.08 -11.60
N LYS A 234 -13.84 8.62 -12.81
CA LYS A 234 -15.06 9.07 -13.50
C LYS A 234 -16.34 8.49 -12.90
N THR A 235 -16.24 7.33 -12.24
CA THR A 235 -17.38 6.67 -11.58
C THR A 235 -17.55 7.12 -10.14
N TYR A 236 -16.61 7.91 -9.62
CA TYR A 236 -16.66 8.47 -8.29
C TYR A 236 -17.58 9.70 -8.22
N ASP A 237 -18.56 9.66 -7.31
CA ASP A 237 -19.48 10.76 -7.02
C ASP A 237 -19.02 11.52 -5.77
N GLU A 238 -18.36 12.66 -5.96
CA GLU A 238 -17.91 13.54 -4.88
C GLU A 238 -19.06 14.01 -3.97
N ALA A 239 -20.26 14.21 -4.53
CA ALA A 239 -21.41 14.72 -3.79
C ALA A 239 -22.06 13.64 -2.90
N ALA A 240 -21.90 12.36 -3.26
CA ALA A 240 -22.38 11.24 -2.46
C ALA A 240 -21.52 10.97 -1.21
N GLY A 241 -20.23 11.36 -1.24
CA GLY A 241 -19.28 11.21 -0.13
C GLY A 241 -19.36 12.32 0.94
N TYR A 242 -19.98 13.46 0.62
CA TYR A 242 -20.27 14.52 1.60
C TYR A 242 -21.50 14.15 2.44
N ARG A 243 -21.28 13.54 3.61
CA ARG A 243 -22.26 13.47 4.70
C ARG A 243 -21.63 13.90 6.01
#